data_AF-A0A6I2UT82-F1
#
_entry.id   AF-A0A6I2UT82-F1
#
_cell.length_a   1.000
_cell.length_b   1.000
_cell.length_c   1.000
_cell.angle_alpha   90.00
_cell.angle_beta   90.00
_cell.angle_gamma   90.00
#
_symmetry.space_group_name_H-M   'P 1'
#
loop_
_entity.id
_entity.type
_entity.pdbx_description
1 polymer ?
#
loop_
_entity_poly.entity_id
_entity_poly.type
_entity_poly.pdbx_seq_one_letter_code
_entity_poly.pdbx_strand_id
1 'polypeptide(L)'
;MPKVTRDDVPNWFQRKTGFDVDIHELKKAVELDRIACADEPMKLMRELWGITPRDCERILGAPSRTVEQWFHEKSTRPASWVIRLIVEKCAQWHETCLSAPQKEKHRPFHH
;
A
#
# COMPACT_ATOMS: atom_id res chain seq x y z
N MET A 1 -2.21 25.33 29.02
CA MET A 1 -1.69 25.27 27.64
C MET A 1 -2.47 24.21 26.89
N PRO A 2 -3.05 24.49 25.70
CA PRO A 2 -3.75 23.47 24.95
C PRO A 2 -2.75 22.36 24.56
N LYS A 3 -3.16 21.11 24.77
CA LYS A 3 -2.33 19.93 24.48
C LYS A 3 -2.26 19.78 22.96
N VAL A 4 -1.09 20.04 22.37
CA VAL A 4 -0.85 19.76 20.95
C VAL A 4 -0.94 18.25 20.75
N THR A 5 -1.91 17.81 19.97
CA THR A 5 -2.13 16.40 19.63
C THR A 5 -1.40 16.04 18.34
N ARG A 6 -1.25 14.73 18.04
CA ARG A 6 -0.62 14.27 16.78
C ARG A 6 -1.32 14.80 15.54
N ASP A 7 -2.61 15.10 15.61
CA ASP A 7 -3.40 15.65 14.51
C ASP A 7 -3.21 17.18 14.34
N ASP A 8 -2.60 17.87 15.32
CA ASP A 8 -2.32 19.31 15.23
C ASP A 8 -1.01 19.63 14.49
N VAL A 9 -0.08 18.68 14.45
CA VAL A 9 1.26 18.85 13.86
C VAL A 9 1.22 19.12 12.35
N PRO A 10 0.46 18.37 11.53
CA PRO A 10 0.40 18.63 10.09
C PRO A 10 -0.26 19.98 9.79
N ASN A 11 -1.33 20.32 10.52
CA ASN A 11 -2.03 21.60 10.40
C ASN A 11 -1.15 22.79 10.82
N TRP A 12 -0.28 22.61 11.82
CA TRP A 12 0.71 23.64 12.19
C TRP A 12 1.79 23.79 11.11
N PHE A 13 2.30 22.67 10.58
CA PHE A 13 3.34 22.66 9.55
C PHE A 13 2.88 23.35 8.27
N GLN A 14 1.72 22.97 7.74
CA GLN A 14 1.11 23.60 6.55
C GLN A 14 0.97 25.11 6.75
N ARG A 15 0.46 25.55 7.91
CA ARG A 15 0.32 26.98 8.25
C ARG A 15 1.65 27.74 8.34
N LYS A 16 2.76 27.06 8.64
CA LYS A 16 4.09 27.68 8.77
C LYS A 16 4.91 27.65 7.49
N THR A 17 4.74 26.64 6.65
CA THR A 17 5.58 26.43 5.47
C THR A 17 4.86 26.75 4.15
N GLY A 18 3.52 26.83 4.16
CA GLY A 18 2.72 27.03 2.94
C GLY A 18 2.69 25.81 2.02
N PHE A 19 3.32 24.70 2.41
CA PHE A 19 3.21 23.43 1.69
C PHE A 19 1.86 22.81 1.98
N ASP A 20 1.08 22.58 0.93
CA ASP A 20 -0.14 21.79 1.00
C ASP A 20 0.23 20.31 1.06
N VAL A 21 0.23 19.77 2.28
CA VAL A 21 0.61 18.39 2.55
C VAL A 21 -0.66 17.59 2.83
N ASP A 22 -1.07 16.69 1.94
CA ASP A 22 -2.18 15.80 2.26
C ASP A 22 -1.78 14.89 3.44
N ILE A 23 -2.48 15.08 4.56
CA ILE A 23 -2.26 14.35 5.81
C ILE A 23 -2.48 12.85 5.61
N HIS A 24 -3.41 12.45 4.74
CA HIS A 24 -3.63 11.03 4.42
C HIS A 24 -2.46 10.45 3.63
N GLU A 25 -1.89 11.20 2.67
CA GLU A 25 -0.70 10.76 1.95
C GLU A 25 0.51 10.65 2.88
N LEU A 26 0.69 11.63 3.77
CA LEU A 26 1.78 11.59 4.74
C LEU A 26 1.64 10.41 5.73
N LYS A 27 0.42 10.14 6.22
CA LYS A 27 0.14 8.99 7.08
C LYS A 27 0.43 7.67 6.36
N LYS A 28 0.04 7.54 5.08
CA LYS A 28 0.35 6.37 4.24
C LYS A 28 1.85 6.21 4.01
N ALA A 29 2.58 7.31 3.75
CA ALA A 29 4.03 7.28 3.55
C ALA A 29 4.78 6.82 4.82
N VAL A 30 4.38 7.32 5.98
CA VAL A 30 4.94 6.88 7.28
C VAL A 30 4.63 5.42 7.57
N GLU A 31 3.43 4.95 7.22
CA GLU A 31 3.06 3.55 7.39
C GLU A 31 3.87 2.61 6.48
N LEU A 32 4.07 3.03 5.22
CA LEU A 32 4.93 2.33 4.26
C LEU A 32 6.38 2.23 4.73
N ASP A 33 6.93 3.33 5.23
CA ASP A 33 8.28 3.38 5.80
C ASP A 33 8.41 2.47 7.02
N ARG A 34 7.41 2.49 7.92
CA ARG A 34 7.35 1.61 9.09
C ARG A 34 7.34 0.13 8.71
N ILE A 35 6.61 -0.25 7.65
CA ILE A 35 6.60 -1.63 7.16
C ILE A 35 7.95 -2.00 6.54
N ALA A 36 8.54 -1.09 5.75
CA ALA A 36 9.82 -1.32 5.07
C ALA A 36 11.00 -1.52 6.04
N CYS A 37 10.94 -0.91 7.21
CA CYS A 37 11.96 -1.00 8.25
C CYS A 37 11.64 -2.02 9.35
N ALA A 38 10.53 -2.76 9.28
CA ALA A 38 10.17 -3.74 10.29
C ALA A 38 11.06 -4.99 10.23
N ASP A 39 11.29 -5.63 11.38
CA ASP A 39 11.97 -6.94 11.45
C ASP A 39 11.13 -8.05 10.80
N GLU A 40 9.80 -7.93 10.87
CA GLU A 40 8.83 -8.85 10.26
C GLU A 40 7.85 -8.10 9.34
N PRO A 41 8.27 -7.60 8.15
CA PRO A 41 7.42 -6.76 7.28
C PRO A 41 6.12 -7.44 6.86
N MET A 42 6.17 -8.74 6.53
CA MET A 42 4.98 -9.50 6.11
C MET A 42 3.94 -9.64 7.22
N LYS A 43 4.38 -9.78 8.48
CA LYS A 43 3.48 -9.83 9.62
C LYS A 43 2.80 -8.48 9.84
N LEU A 44 3.56 -7.39 9.76
CA LEU A 44 3.03 -6.05 9.93
C LEU A 44 2.07 -5.66 8.79
N MET A 45 2.37 -6.03 7.55
CA MET A 45 1.45 -5.86 6.41
C MET A 45 0.13 -6.61 6.62
N ARG A 46 0.20 -7.84 7.15
CA ARG A 46 -1.01 -8.61 7.46
C ARG A 46 -1.84 -7.94 8.55
N GLU A 47 -1.20 -7.43 9.59
CA GLU A 47 -1.87 -6.74 10.69
C GLU A 47 -2.52 -5.42 10.26
N LEU A 48 -1.83 -4.62 9.43
CA LEU A 48 -2.29 -3.30 9.02
C LEU A 48 -3.23 -3.34 7.81
N TRP A 49 -2.94 -4.16 6.81
CA TRP A 49 -3.62 -4.15 5.51
C TRP A 49 -4.40 -5.43 5.21
N GLY A 50 -4.29 -6.46 6.06
CA GLY A 50 -4.91 -7.76 5.80
C GLY A 50 -4.28 -8.52 4.63
N ILE A 51 -3.12 -8.07 4.11
CA ILE A 51 -2.44 -8.72 2.98
C ILE A 51 -1.73 -9.98 3.46
N THR A 52 -2.00 -11.10 2.81
CA THR A 52 -1.36 -12.40 3.07
C THR A 52 -0.32 -12.75 2.00
N PRO A 53 0.57 -13.74 2.23
CA PRO A 53 1.49 -14.22 1.20
C PRO A 53 0.81 -14.65 -0.10
N ARG A 54 -0.42 -15.19 -0.04
CA ARG A 54 -1.21 -15.56 -1.21
C ARG A 54 -1.70 -14.35 -2.00
N ASP A 55 -2.04 -13.26 -1.31
CA ASP A 55 -2.40 -12.01 -1.99
C ASP A 55 -1.20 -11.46 -2.74
N CYS A 56 -0.01 -11.52 -2.13
CA CYS A 56 1.23 -11.14 -2.79
C CYS A 56 1.54 -12.02 -4.01
N GLU A 57 1.20 -13.31 -3.99
CA GLU A 57 1.35 -14.18 -5.16
C GLU A 57 0.51 -13.68 -6.34
N ARG A 58 -0.74 -13.24 -6.08
CA ARG A 58 -1.61 -12.62 -7.09
C ARG A 58 -1.10 -11.25 -7.54
N ILE A 59 -0.62 -10.41 -6.61
CA ILE A 59 -0.17 -9.03 -6.88
C ILE A 59 1.15 -9.03 -7.67
N LEU A 60 2.08 -9.91 -7.29
CA LEU A 60 3.45 -9.93 -7.81
C LEU A 60 3.66 -10.96 -8.92
N GLY A 61 2.73 -11.91 -9.09
CA GLY A 61 2.85 -12.99 -10.07
C GLY A 61 3.97 -13.99 -9.77
N ALA A 62 4.36 -14.09 -8.50
CA ALA A 62 5.42 -14.97 -8.02
C ALA A 62 4.88 -15.93 -6.96
N PRO A 63 5.32 -17.21 -6.90
CA PRO A 63 4.81 -18.15 -5.91
C PRO A 63 4.98 -17.64 -4.48
N SER A 64 3.97 -17.83 -3.63
CA SER A 64 3.96 -17.37 -2.22
C SER A 64 5.24 -17.69 -1.44
N ARG A 65 5.80 -18.90 -1.60
CA ARG A 65 7.09 -19.30 -0.99
C ARG A 65 8.27 -18.41 -1.43
N THR A 66 8.28 -17.98 -2.70
CA THR A 66 9.30 -17.08 -3.25
C THR A 66 9.16 -15.68 -2.66
N VAL A 67 7.91 -15.22 -2.50
CA VAL A 67 7.61 -13.94 -1.86
C VAL A 67 8.08 -13.94 -0.41
N GLU A 68 7.76 -14.98 0.36
CA GLU A 68 8.21 -15.13 1.76
C GLU A 68 9.75 -15.07 1.86
N GLN A 69 10.47 -15.73 0.96
CA GLN A 69 11.93 -15.69 0.93
C GLN A 69 12.50 -14.29 0.72
N TRP A 70 11.80 -13.42 -0.03
CA TRP A 70 12.23 -12.03 -0.21
C TRP A 70 12.17 -11.19 1.07
N PHE A 71 11.41 -11.63 2.08
CA PHE A 71 11.27 -10.95 3.37
C PHE A 71 12.09 -11.59 4.51
N HIS A 72 12.54 -12.84 4.37
CA HIS A 72 13.18 -13.59 5.46
C HIS A 72 14.67 -13.85 5.28
N GLU A 73 15.09 -14.26 4.09
CA GLU A 73 16.50 -14.55 3.84
C GLU A 73 17.21 -13.28 3.36
N LYS A 74 18.55 -13.28 3.39
CA LYS A 74 19.37 -12.27 2.68
C LYS A 74 19.12 -12.38 1.17
N SER A 75 17.93 -11.96 0.77
CA SER A 75 17.50 -11.83 -0.60
C SER A 75 18.39 -10.80 -1.26
N THR A 76 18.66 -10.99 -2.55
CA THR A 76 19.32 -9.96 -3.37
C THR A 76 18.53 -8.66 -3.43
N ARG A 77 17.27 -8.68 -2.97
CA ARG A 77 16.35 -7.54 -2.95
C ARG A 77 15.96 -7.22 -1.50
N PRO A 78 16.13 -5.97 -1.04
CA PRO A 78 15.72 -5.58 0.31
C PRO A 78 14.19 -5.57 0.43
N ALA A 79 13.67 -5.79 1.65
CA ALA A 79 12.23 -5.80 1.92
C ALA A 79 11.52 -4.51 1.44
N SER A 80 12.18 -3.36 1.58
CA SER A 80 11.71 -2.06 1.07
C SER A 80 11.42 -2.06 -0.43
N TRP A 81 12.26 -2.75 -1.22
CA TRP A 81 12.05 -2.91 -2.66
C TRP A 81 10.81 -3.74 -2.96
N VAL A 82 10.57 -4.81 -2.20
CA VAL A 82 9.41 -5.69 -2.36
C VAL A 82 8.11 -4.96 -2.03
N ILE A 83 8.09 -4.19 -0.92
CA ILE A 83 6.93 -3.40 -0.51
C ILE A 83 6.59 -2.34 -1.56
N ARG A 84 7.62 -1.65 -2.09
CA ARG A 84 7.42 -0.71 -3.19
C ARG A 84 6.77 -1.38 -4.40
N LEU A 85 7.24 -2.57 -4.79
CA LEU A 85 6.66 -3.30 -5.93
C LEU A 85 5.20 -3.69 -5.68
N ILE A 86 4.84 -4.10 -4.45
CA ILE A 86 3.46 -4.41 -4.07
C ILE A 86 2.57 -3.17 -4.25
N VAL A 87 3.02 -2.01 -3.76
CA VAL A 87 2.28 -0.75 -3.89
C VAL A 87 2.09 -0.34 -5.35
N GLU A 88 3.16 -0.40 -6.15
CA GLU A 88 3.11 -0.07 -7.59
C GLU A 88 2.11 -0.96 -8.33
N LYS A 89 2.09 -2.27 -8.03
CA LYS A 89 1.15 -3.21 -8.64
C LYS A 89 -0.30 -2.99 -8.21
N CYS A 90 -0.53 -2.69 -6.93
CA CYS A 90 -1.86 -2.33 -6.44
C CYS A 90 -2.37 -1.03 -7.07
N ALA A 91 -1.51 -0.03 -7.24
CA ALA A 91 -1.85 1.22 -7.91
C ALA A 91 -2.22 0.99 -9.39
N GLN A 92 -1.40 0.23 -10.13
CA GLN A 92 -1.70 -0.16 -11.52
C GLN A 92 -3.03 -0.88 -11.65
N TRP A 93 -3.35 -1.80 -10.73
CA TRP A 93 -4.62 -2.51 -10.73
C TRP A 93 -5.79 -1.55 -10.46
N HIS A 94 -5.67 -0.65 -9.49
CA HIS A 94 -6.68 0.34 -9.19
C HIS A 94 -6.98 1.25 -10.39
N GLU A 95 -5.95 1.75 -11.07
CA GLU A 95 -6.09 2.55 -12.29
C GLU A 95 -6.77 1.76 -13.42
N THR A 96 -6.40 0.49 -13.61
CA THR A 96 -7.01 -0.39 -14.62
C THR A 96 -8.49 -0.65 -14.33
N CYS A 97 -8.87 -0.79 -13.05
CA CYS A 97 -10.26 -0.95 -12.63
C CYS A 97 -11.09 0.32 -12.84
N LEU A 98 -10.50 1.50 -12.60
CA LEU A 98 -11.17 2.79 -12.84
C LEU A 98 -11.28 3.12 -14.34
N SER A 99 -10.36 2.62 -15.15
CA SER A 99 -10.30 2.87 -16.60
C SER A 99 -11.13 1.87 -17.43
N ALA A 100 -11.62 0.78 -16.82
CA ALA A 100 -12.44 -0.19 -17.52
C ALA A 100 -13.86 0.37 -17.73
N PRO A 101 -14.36 0.49 -18.98
CA PRO A 101 -15.75 0.88 -19.21
C PRO A 101 -16.65 -0.16 -18.55
N GLN A 102 -17.65 0.30 -17.79
CA GLN A 102 -18.72 -0.55 -17.28
C GLN A 102 -19.38 -1.23 -18.48
N LYS A 103 -19.05 -2.49 -18.75
CA LYS A 103 -19.80 -3.30 -19.71
C LYS A 103 -21.18 -3.52 -19.11
N GLU A 104 -22.09 -2.62 -19.47
CA GLU A 104 -23.52 -2.73 -19.28
C GLU A 104 -23.94 -4.13 -19.73
N LYS A 105 -24.44 -4.94 -18.79
CA LYS A 105 -24.96 -6.27 -19.08
C LYS A 105 -26.27 -6.11 -19.86
N HIS A 106 -26.18 -5.89 -21.17
CA HIS A 106 -27.33 -6.03 -22.04
C HIS A 106 -27.72 -7.51 -22.07
N ARG A 107 -28.72 -7.86 -21.27
CA ARG A 107 -29.40 -9.15 -21.32
C ARG A 107 -30.19 -9.19 -22.64
N PRO A 108 -30.00 -10.15 -23.54
CA PRO A 108 -30.86 -10.27 -24.71
C PRO A 108 -32.23 -10.72 -24.21
N PHE A 109 -33.27 -9.93 -24.51
CA PHE A 109 -34.65 -10.38 -24.41
C PHE A 109 -34.85 -11.48 -25.46
N HIS A 110 -35.12 -12.71 -25.02
CA HIS A 110 -35.65 -13.74 -25.89
C HIS A 110 -37.15 -13.49 -26.07
N HIS A 111 -37.58 -13.43 -27.34
CA HIS A 111 -38.95 -13.33 -27.81
C HIS A 111 -39.80 -14.55 -27.46
#